data_AF-A0A1V5K6C5-F1
#
_entry.id   AF-A0A1V5K6C5-F1
#
_cell.length_a   1.000
_cell.length_b   1.000
_cell.length_c   1.000
_cell.angle_alpha   90.00
_cell.angle_beta   90.00
_cell.angle_gamma   90.00
#
_symmetry.space_group_name_H-M   'P 1'
#
loop_
_entity.id
_entity.type
_entity.pdbx_description
1 polymer ?
#
loop_
_entity_poly.entity_id
_entity_poly.type
_entity_poly.pdbx_seq_one_letter_code
_entity_poly.pdbx_strand_id
1 'polypeptide(L)'
;MAVAEESAAAGEFHFGHRLNQIVDELGLDSFLYMSGGSGALMDDAELRAFAAAVLAGKDAIVANNVYSADMFGCADARAIAAYDIPAVDNQVPMWAAAERGLCAVGLEPTVGASFDIDTPADLLVFTHAAEAFRPQVEGVARLVAEGPIDRARSRLEAASAMLGVDLAEIALFGRVSPVSVSHLNTTTRCRIRAFSEERGMRAFGRDVPGGARSLIGRLAERVGFRQFFADLSWCSDAAFIDSRVCFAHLGAALDAEERFASDLFLWERVGHAGAAEFTHAAAESAIPVALGGHCLVSGGVRALAVREHRGNVL
;
A
#
# COMPACT_ATOMS: atom_id res chain seq x y z
N MET A 1 18.32 -8.36 19.65
CA MET A 1 17.62 -8.51 18.37
C MET A 1 18.59 -9.18 17.42
N ALA A 2 18.37 -10.45 17.09
CA ALA A 2 19.15 -11.14 16.07
C ALA A 2 18.50 -10.85 14.71
N VAL A 3 19.30 -10.54 13.69
CA VAL A 3 18.85 -10.32 12.31
C VAL A 3 19.51 -11.40 11.46
N ALA A 4 18.71 -12.16 10.71
CA ALA A 4 19.19 -13.20 9.80
C ALA A 4 18.99 -12.71 8.35
N GLU A 5 20.03 -12.78 7.53
CA GLU A 5 20.04 -12.41 6.12
C GLU A 5 20.60 -13.58 5.31
N GLU A 6 19.84 -14.10 4.33
CA GLU A 6 20.31 -15.21 3.49
C GLU A 6 19.61 -15.23 2.12
N SER A 7 20.38 -15.52 1.06
CA SER A 7 19.91 -15.74 -0.31
C SER A 7 19.44 -17.18 -0.47
N ALA A 8 18.21 -17.39 -0.97
CA ALA A 8 17.62 -18.72 -1.12
C ALA A 8 18.47 -19.65 -1.99
N ALA A 9 18.87 -20.81 -1.43
CA ALA A 9 19.41 -21.94 -2.18
C ALA A 9 18.33 -22.59 -3.06
N ALA A 10 18.77 -23.38 -4.05
CA ALA A 10 18.08 -23.83 -5.27
C ALA A 10 16.79 -24.70 -5.14
N GLY A 11 15.88 -24.39 -4.23
CA GLY A 11 14.52 -24.95 -4.14
C GLY A 11 13.44 -23.86 -4.21
N GLU A 12 12.18 -24.25 -4.43
CA GLU A 12 11.04 -23.32 -4.35
C GLU A 12 10.91 -22.82 -2.90
N PHE A 13 10.88 -21.50 -2.71
CA PHE A 13 10.83 -20.89 -1.37
C PHE A 13 9.50 -21.23 -0.69
N HIS A 14 9.58 -21.72 0.55
CA HIS A 14 8.41 -22.01 1.39
C HIS A 14 8.52 -21.23 2.70
N PHE A 15 7.66 -20.22 2.88
CA PHE A 15 7.71 -19.32 4.02
C PHE A 15 7.67 -20.08 5.36
N GLY A 16 6.70 -20.98 5.53
CA GLY A 16 6.54 -21.74 6.77
C GLY A 16 7.75 -22.56 7.19
N HIS A 17 8.39 -23.27 6.26
CA HIS A 17 9.62 -24.02 6.53
C HIS A 17 10.76 -23.09 6.94
N ARG A 18 10.92 -21.94 6.28
CA ARG A 18 11.96 -20.97 6.64
C ARG A 18 11.70 -20.33 8.00
N LEU A 19 10.45 -20.01 8.33
CA LEU A 19 10.10 -19.46 9.64
C LEU A 19 10.40 -20.48 10.75
N ASN A 20 9.99 -21.74 10.58
CA ASN A 20 10.33 -22.83 11.51
C ASN A 20 11.84 -22.95 11.70
N GLN A 21 12.60 -22.98 10.60
CA GLN A 21 14.06 -23.05 10.62
C GLN A 21 14.67 -21.90 11.43
N ILE A 22 14.25 -20.65 11.17
CA ILE A 22 14.79 -19.47 11.88
C ILE A 22 14.43 -19.49 13.37
N VAL A 23 13.19 -19.88 13.72
CA VAL A 23 12.76 -20.01 15.12
C VAL A 23 13.61 -21.04 15.85
N ASP A 24 13.89 -22.18 15.24
CA ASP A 24 14.70 -23.25 15.81
C ASP A 24 16.19 -22.86 15.90
N GLU A 25 16.77 -22.34 14.82
CA GLU A 25 18.20 -21.96 14.74
C GLU A 25 18.56 -20.86 15.73
N LEU A 26 17.67 -19.88 15.92
CA LEU A 26 17.90 -18.75 16.83
C LEU A 26 17.33 -18.99 18.23
N GLY A 27 16.59 -20.09 18.45
CA GLY A 27 15.95 -20.39 19.73
C GLY A 27 14.97 -19.31 20.18
N LEU A 28 14.13 -18.80 19.26
CA LEU A 28 13.23 -17.68 19.54
C LEU A 28 12.07 -18.12 20.43
N ASP A 29 11.87 -17.46 21.57
CA ASP A 29 10.66 -17.61 22.38
C ASP A 29 9.48 -16.80 21.82
N SER A 30 9.78 -15.67 21.18
CA SER A 30 8.82 -14.75 20.57
C SER A 30 9.43 -14.11 19.33
N PHE A 31 8.61 -13.68 18.37
CA PHE A 31 9.11 -13.03 17.17
C PHE A 31 8.15 -11.95 16.64
N LEU A 32 8.75 -11.04 15.88
CA LEU A 32 8.06 -10.18 14.91
C LEU A 32 8.58 -10.55 13.52
N TYR A 33 7.68 -10.59 12.55
CA TYR A 33 7.94 -10.76 11.14
C TYR A 33 7.45 -9.54 10.37
N MET A 34 8.23 -9.12 9.38
CA MET A 34 7.91 -8.06 8.44
C MET A 34 8.38 -8.51 7.06
N SER A 35 7.51 -8.42 6.06
CA SER A 35 7.85 -8.64 4.65
C SER A 35 8.77 -7.53 4.14
N GLY A 36 9.44 -7.75 3.00
CA GLY A 36 10.50 -6.87 2.51
C GLY A 36 10.09 -5.42 2.19
N GLY A 37 8.82 -5.17 1.86
CA GLY A 37 8.30 -3.82 1.61
C GLY A 37 7.63 -3.16 2.82
N SER A 38 7.31 -3.97 3.84
CA SER A 38 6.42 -3.56 4.93
C SER A 38 7.15 -2.80 6.04
N GLY A 39 6.43 -1.87 6.67
CA GLY A 39 6.94 -1.11 7.82
C GLY A 39 8.11 -0.19 7.51
N ALA A 40 8.36 0.14 6.24
CA ALA A 40 9.41 1.04 5.81
C ALA A 40 9.30 2.45 6.44
N LEU A 41 8.09 2.86 6.85
CA LEU A 41 7.82 4.13 7.53
C LEU A 41 7.57 3.99 9.03
N MET A 42 7.72 2.80 9.62
CA MET A 42 7.56 2.65 11.06
C MET A 42 8.69 3.36 11.82
N ASP A 43 8.32 4.22 12.76
CA ASP A 43 9.27 4.78 13.71
C ASP A 43 9.53 3.85 14.91
N ASP A 44 10.48 4.25 15.77
CA ASP A 44 10.82 3.52 17.00
C ASP A 44 9.62 3.32 17.95
N ALA A 45 8.67 4.25 17.96
CA ALA A 45 7.50 4.18 18.83
C ALA A 45 6.49 3.16 18.29
N GLU A 46 6.25 3.16 16.98
CA GLU A 46 5.42 2.17 16.28
C GLU A 46 5.98 0.76 16.43
N LEU A 47 7.30 0.57 16.26
CA LEU A 47 7.94 -0.74 16.47
C LEU A 47 7.83 -1.21 17.92
N ARG A 48 8.01 -0.33 18.90
CA ARG A 48 7.81 -0.66 20.33
C ARG A 48 6.36 -1.01 20.63
N ALA A 49 5.40 -0.29 20.04
CA ALA A 49 3.98 -0.56 20.19
C ALA A 49 3.62 -1.93 19.60
N PHE A 50 4.16 -2.28 18.43
CA PHE A 50 3.99 -3.60 17.83
C PHE A 50 4.56 -4.70 18.75
N ALA A 51 5.81 -4.55 19.21
CA ALA A 51 6.42 -5.51 20.13
C ALA A 51 5.61 -5.66 21.44
N ALA A 52 5.13 -4.56 22.00
CA ALA A 52 4.32 -4.57 23.22
C ALA A 52 2.96 -5.27 22.99
N ALA A 53 2.30 -5.01 21.86
CA ALA A 53 1.05 -5.66 21.50
C ALA A 53 1.22 -7.17 21.37
N VAL A 54 2.31 -7.62 20.74
CA VAL A 54 2.65 -9.04 20.64
C VAL A 54 2.89 -9.65 22.02
N LEU A 55 3.77 -9.06 22.83
CA LEU A 55 4.12 -9.61 24.15
C LEU A 55 2.94 -9.63 25.13
N ALA A 56 1.96 -8.74 24.98
CA ALA A 56 0.74 -8.74 25.77
C ALA A 56 -0.21 -9.91 25.42
N GLY A 57 -0.18 -10.39 24.17
CA GLY A 57 -1.07 -11.43 23.65
C GLY A 57 -0.43 -12.81 23.61
N LYS A 58 -0.33 -13.50 24.76
CA LYS A 58 0.28 -14.85 24.85
C LYS A 58 -0.40 -15.90 23.96
N ASP A 59 -1.73 -15.82 23.84
CA ASP A 59 -2.54 -16.72 23.00
C ASP A 59 -3.00 -16.01 21.71
N ALA A 60 -2.20 -15.07 21.21
CA ALA A 60 -2.55 -14.27 20.04
C ALA A 60 -1.47 -14.28 18.95
N ILE A 61 -1.93 -14.09 17.71
CA ILE A 61 -1.11 -13.64 16.60
C ILE A 61 -1.55 -12.22 16.25
N VAL A 62 -0.64 -11.26 16.39
CA VAL A 62 -0.90 -9.86 16.15
C VAL A 62 -0.41 -9.51 14.75
N ALA A 63 -1.26 -8.95 13.88
CA ALA A 63 -0.94 -8.71 12.48
C ALA A 63 -1.38 -7.32 12.00
N ASN A 64 -0.69 -6.74 11.02
CA ASN A 64 -1.08 -5.46 10.40
C ASN A 64 -2.43 -5.57 9.66
N ASN A 65 -2.72 -6.74 9.11
CA ASN A 65 -4.01 -7.10 8.55
C ASN A 65 -4.24 -8.60 8.73
N VAL A 66 -5.21 -8.96 9.57
CA VAL A 66 -5.47 -10.37 9.92
C VAL A 66 -5.82 -11.24 8.71
N TYR A 67 -6.41 -10.69 7.65
CA TYR A 67 -6.86 -11.46 6.49
C TYR A 67 -5.79 -11.63 5.39
N SER A 68 -4.75 -10.80 5.41
CA SER A 68 -3.65 -10.83 4.44
C SER A 68 -2.53 -9.99 5.04
N ALA A 69 -1.66 -10.63 5.82
CA ALA A 69 -0.65 -9.92 6.60
C ALA A 69 0.64 -9.71 5.82
N ASP A 70 1.24 -8.54 5.99
CA ASP A 70 2.61 -8.25 5.56
C ASP A 70 3.54 -8.20 6.77
N MET A 71 2.96 -8.03 7.96
CA MET A 71 3.66 -8.06 9.23
C MET A 71 2.81 -8.78 10.28
N PHE A 72 3.44 -9.62 11.09
CA PHE A 72 2.78 -10.23 12.24
C PHE A 72 3.79 -10.67 13.29
N GLY A 73 3.32 -10.96 14.50
CA GLY A 73 4.16 -11.47 15.57
C GLY A 73 3.40 -12.36 16.53
N CYS A 74 4.16 -13.18 17.26
CA CYS A 74 3.64 -14.10 18.25
C CYS A 74 4.54 -14.10 19.49
N ALA A 75 3.91 -14.06 20.67
CA ALA A 75 4.61 -14.05 21.95
C ALA A 75 5.17 -15.42 22.36
N ASP A 76 4.57 -16.49 21.81
CA ASP A 76 5.03 -17.87 21.96
C ASP A 76 5.28 -18.45 20.56
N ALA A 77 6.53 -18.36 20.11
CA ALA A 77 6.93 -18.86 18.80
C ALA A 77 6.59 -20.35 18.63
N ARG A 78 6.58 -21.14 19.72
CA ARG A 78 6.27 -22.59 19.70
C ARG A 78 4.79 -22.89 19.56
N ALA A 79 3.90 -21.91 19.78
CA ALA A 79 2.47 -22.08 19.52
C ALA A 79 2.19 -22.32 18.02
N ILE A 80 3.09 -21.80 17.17
CA ILE A 80 3.04 -21.87 15.72
C ILE A 80 4.14 -22.77 15.15
N ALA A 81 5.35 -22.71 15.72
CA ALA A 81 6.50 -23.46 15.23
C ALA A 81 6.32 -24.98 15.43
N ALA A 82 6.86 -25.77 14.49
CA ALA A 82 6.71 -27.23 14.37
C ALA A 82 5.41 -27.73 13.71
N TYR A 83 4.63 -26.84 13.09
CA TYR A 83 3.44 -27.20 12.31
C TYR A 83 3.60 -26.82 10.83
N ASP A 84 2.63 -27.27 10.03
CA ASP A 84 2.52 -26.96 8.60
C ASP A 84 2.04 -25.51 8.40
N ILE A 85 2.89 -24.56 8.79
CA ILE A 85 2.72 -23.14 8.51
C ILE A 85 2.61 -22.98 6.98
N PRO A 86 1.70 -22.13 6.46
CA PRO A 86 1.52 -21.93 5.03
C PRO A 86 2.82 -21.57 4.27
N ALA A 87 2.83 -21.91 2.97
CA ALA A 87 3.93 -21.57 2.06
C ALA A 87 4.10 -20.06 1.82
N VAL A 88 3.05 -19.28 2.07
CA VAL A 88 3.00 -17.83 1.90
C VAL A 88 2.64 -17.18 3.24
N ASP A 89 3.37 -16.12 3.59
CA ASP A 89 3.25 -15.34 4.81
C ASP A 89 1.86 -14.74 5.04
N ASN A 90 1.20 -14.23 3.99
CA ASN A 90 -0.05 -13.48 4.11
C ASN A 90 -1.18 -14.23 4.83
N GLN A 91 -1.18 -15.57 4.77
CA GLN A 91 -2.23 -16.41 5.32
C GLN A 91 -1.97 -16.81 6.78
N VAL A 92 -0.75 -16.59 7.29
CA VAL A 92 -0.30 -17.15 8.56
C VAL A 92 -1.19 -16.73 9.74
N PRO A 93 -1.66 -15.48 9.89
CA PRO A 93 -2.53 -15.12 11.01
C PRO A 93 -3.89 -15.83 11.01
N MET A 94 -4.56 -15.91 9.85
CA MET A 94 -5.82 -16.66 9.74
C MET A 94 -5.62 -18.15 9.93
N TRP A 95 -4.55 -18.71 9.35
CA TRP A 95 -4.21 -20.11 9.54
C TRP A 95 -3.94 -20.41 11.02
N ALA A 96 -3.19 -19.56 11.72
CA ALA A 96 -2.90 -19.75 13.13
C ALA A 96 -4.16 -19.67 13.99
N ALA A 97 -5.11 -18.79 13.64
CA ALA A 97 -6.40 -18.75 14.31
C ALA A 97 -7.23 -20.02 14.07
N ALA A 98 -7.28 -20.49 12.82
CA ALA A 98 -8.09 -21.66 12.44
C ALA A 98 -7.50 -22.98 12.95
N GLU A 99 -6.19 -23.19 12.77
CA GLU A 99 -5.51 -24.48 12.99
C GLU A 99 -4.83 -24.59 14.35
N ARG A 100 -4.52 -23.45 14.99
CA ARG A 100 -3.80 -23.39 16.27
C ARG A 100 -4.64 -22.82 17.42
N GLY A 101 -5.83 -22.29 17.14
CA GLY A 101 -6.71 -21.70 18.14
C GLY A 101 -6.21 -20.37 18.71
N LEU A 102 -5.24 -19.72 18.04
CA LEU A 102 -4.77 -18.40 18.45
C LEU A 102 -5.82 -17.32 18.16
N CYS A 103 -5.86 -16.28 18.96
CA CYS A 103 -6.64 -15.09 18.65
C CYS A 103 -5.91 -14.25 17.59
N ALA A 104 -6.49 -14.09 16.40
CA ALA A 104 -5.97 -13.14 15.41
C ALA A 104 -6.37 -11.71 15.79
N VAL A 105 -5.38 -10.87 16.10
CA VAL A 105 -5.58 -9.49 16.55
C VAL A 105 -4.99 -8.53 15.53
N GLY A 106 -5.77 -7.53 15.12
CA GLY A 106 -5.27 -6.47 14.25
C GLY A 106 -4.43 -5.46 15.03
N LEU A 107 -3.29 -5.05 14.47
CA LEU A 107 -2.55 -3.88 14.93
C LEU A 107 -3.36 -2.60 14.73
N GLU A 108 -3.05 -1.60 15.54
CA GLU A 108 -3.48 -0.23 15.24
C GLU A 108 -2.98 0.14 13.83
N PRO A 109 -3.87 0.60 12.94
CA PRO A 109 -3.50 0.86 11.56
C PRO A 109 -2.81 2.23 11.46
N THR A 110 -1.63 2.37 12.04
CA THR A 110 -0.80 3.57 11.94
C THR A 110 -0.29 3.76 10.51
N VAL A 111 0.35 4.90 10.22
CA VAL A 111 0.91 5.14 8.88
C VAL A 111 2.03 4.14 8.58
N GLY A 112 2.96 3.93 9.51
CA GLY A 112 4.04 2.97 9.35
C GLY A 112 3.53 1.54 9.19
N ALA A 113 2.52 1.13 9.96
CA ALA A 113 1.95 -0.22 9.88
C ALA A 113 1.13 -0.49 8.61
N SER A 114 0.64 0.56 7.94
CA SER A 114 -0.22 0.47 6.76
C SER A 114 0.50 0.76 5.44
N PHE A 115 1.71 1.30 5.51
CA PHE A 115 2.50 1.65 4.32
C PHE A 115 3.37 0.47 3.91
N ASP A 116 3.25 0.10 2.64
CA ASP A 116 3.97 -1.02 2.04
C ASP A 116 4.51 -0.62 0.68
N ILE A 117 5.68 -1.14 0.32
CA ILE A 117 6.37 -0.81 -0.93
C ILE A 117 6.22 -1.98 -1.91
N ASP A 118 5.20 -1.91 -2.77
CA ASP A 118 4.90 -2.90 -3.81
C ASP A 118 5.28 -2.41 -5.21
N THR A 119 5.23 -1.09 -5.42
CA THR A 119 5.27 -0.48 -6.75
C THR A 119 6.26 0.69 -6.82
N PRO A 120 6.69 1.10 -8.02
CA PRO A 120 7.47 2.33 -8.18
C PRO A 120 6.76 3.59 -7.67
N ALA A 121 5.43 3.68 -7.74
CA ALA A 121 4.69 4.78 -7.12
C ALA A 121 4.86 4.81 -5.60
N ASP A 122 4.89 3.64 -4.95
CA ASP A 122 5.09 3.56 -3.51
C ASP A 122 6.51 3.99 -3.12
N LEU A 123 7.52 3.68 -3.94
CA LEU A 123 8.88 4.23 -3.77
C LEU A 123 8.91 5.77 -3.90
N LEU A 124 8.12 6.34 -4.81
CA LEU A 124 8.00 7.80 -4.92
C LEU A 124 7.34 8.41 -3.67
N VAL A 125 6.26 7.80 -3.17
CA VAL A 125 5.63 8.23 -1.92
C VAL A 125 6.61 8.10 -0.75
N PHE A 126 7.31 6.98 -0.65
CA PHE A 126 8.29 6.71 0.39
C PHE A 126 9.38 7.79 0.38
N THR A 127 10.05 8.00 -0.75
CA THR A 127 11.14 8.98 -0.85
C THR A 127 10.68 10.42 -0.63
N HIS A 128 9.42 10.73 -0.94
CA HIS A 128 8.84 12.05 -0.68
C HIS A 128 8.45 12.26 0.80
N ALA A 129 7.82 11.27 1.45
CA ALA A 129 7.29 11.36 2.81
C ALA A 129 8.33 11.03 3.91
N ALA A 130 9.34 10.22 3.59
CA ALA A 130 10.33 9.72 4.54
C ALA A 130 11.44 10.72 4.88
N GLU A 131 11.23 12.03 4.67
CA GLU A 131 12.23 13.06 4.96
C GLU A 131 12.74 13.03 6.42
N ALA A 132 11.89 12.66 7.38
CA ALA A 132 12.27 12.48 8.79
C ALA A 132 13.26 11.31 9.03
N PHE A 133 13.37 10.39 8.07
CA PHE A 133 14.29 9.26 8.10
C PHE A 133 15.56 9.54 7.28
N ARG A 134 15.91 10.80 7.05
CA ARG A 134 17.24 11.15 6.53
C ARG A 134 18.29 11.06 7.65
N PRO A 135 19.50 10.52 7.36
CA PRO A 135 20.05 10.21 6.03
C PRO A 135 19.74 8.80 5.49
N GLN A 136 19.03 7.94 6.22
CA GLN A 136 18.85 6.52 5.91
C GLN A 136 18.19 6.26 4.54
N VAL A 137 17.33 7.17 4.08
CA VAL A 137 16.60 7.03 2.81
C VAL A 137 17.33 7.57 1.57
N GLU A 138 18.51 8.21 1.74
CA GLU A 138 19.24 8.86 0.63
C GLU A 138 19.74 7.86 -0.43
N GLY A 139 20.10 6.65 -0.02
CA GLY A 139 20.46 5.57 -0.96
C GLY A 139 19.30 5.18 -1.87
N VAL A 140 18.12 5.00 -1.26
CA VAL A 140 16.88 4.65 -1.98
C VAL A 140 16.46 5.80 -2.90
N ALA A 141 16.52 7.04 -2.43
CA ALA A 141 16.19 8.22 -3.24
C ALA A 141 17.08 8.34 -4.49
N ARG A 142 18.38 8.07 -4.36
CA ARG A 142 19.32 8.05 -5.50
C ARG A 142 18.99 6.95 -6.50
N LEU A 143 18.75 5.73 -6.02
CA LEU A 143 18.36 4.61 -6.89
C LEU A 143 17.05 4.91 -7.64
N VAL A 144 16.05 5.43 -6.94
CA VAL A 144 14.75 5.80 -7.54
C VAL A 144 14.92 6.88 -8.61
N ALA A 145 15.84 7.83 -8.41
CA ALA A 145 16.14 8.90 -9.37
C ALA A 145 16.80 8.42 -10.68
N GLU A 146 17.33 7.19 -10.74
CA GLU A 146 17.86 6.62 -11.98
C GLU A 146 16.73 6.13 -12.93
N GLY A 147 15.52 5.95 -12.41
CA GLY A 147 14.37 5.50 -13.17
C GLY A 147 13.63 6.60 -13.95
N PRO A 148 12.73 6.24 -14.87
CA PRO A 148 11.94 7.18 -15.67
C PRO A 148 10.75 7.77 -14.89
N ILE A 149 11.04 8.47 -13.79
CA ILE A 149 10.03 8.83 -12.79
C ILE A 149 9.51 10.27 -12.87
N ASP A 150 10.14 11.14 -13.67
CA ASP A 150 9.90 12.59 -13.61
C ASP A 150 8.42 12.98 -13.81
N ARG A 151 7.71 12.29 -14.71
CA ARG A 151 6.29 12.49 -14.96
C ARG A 151 5.46 12.21 -13.70
N ALA A 152 5.69 11.07 -13.04
CA ALA A 152 4.96 10.71 -11.82
C ALA A 152 5.42 11.48 -10.59
N ARG A 153 6.73 11.72 -10.42
CA ARG A 153 7.30 12.50 -9.32
C ARG A 153 6.66 13.88 -9.25
N SER A 154 6.70 14.63 -10.35
CA SER A 154 6.16 16.00 -10.38
C SER A 154 4.66 16.03 -10.06
N ARG A 155 3.89 15.04 -10.54
CA ARG A 155 2.46 14.91 -10.26
C ARG A 155 2.16 14.53 -8.81
N LEU A 156 2.91 13.58 -8.27
CA LEU A 156 2.77 13.14 -6.90
C LEU A 156 3.10 14.27 -5.92
N GLU A 157 4.21 14.98 -6.14
CA GLU A 157 4.62 16.11 -5.30
C GLU A 157 3.58 17.24 -5.33
N ALA A 158 3.05 17.56 -6.51
CA ALA A 158 1.98 18.55 -6.65
C ALA A 158 0.66 18.10 -5.98
N ALA A 159 0.28 16.82 -6.10
CA ALA A 159 -0.88 16.27 -5.41
C ALA A 159 -0.68 16.24 -3.88
N SER A 160 0.53 15.89 -3.42
CA SER A 160 0.90 15.92 -2.00
C SER A 160 0.74 17.31 -1.43
N ALA A 161 1.29 18.33 -2.09
CA ALA A 161 1.19 19.71 -1.64
C ALA A 161 -0.26 20.18 -1.42
N MET A 162 -1.22 19.62 -2.18
CA MET A 162 -2.64 19.96 -2.02
C MET A 162 -3.26 19.42 -0.73
N LEU A 163 -2.69 18.37 -0.14
CA LEU A 163 -3.06 17.91 1.20
C LEU A 163 -2.70 18.93 2.29
N GLY A 164 -1.77 19.86 2.02
CA GLY A 164 -1.38 20.97 2.90
C GLY A 164 -2.22 22.23 2.74
N VAL A 165 -3.16 22.28 1.80
CA VAL A 165 -3.97 23.47 1.53
C VAL A 165 -5.36 23.33 2.16
N ASP A 166 -5.65 24.25 3.08
CA ASP A 166 -6.94 24.32 3.77
C ASP A 166 -8.10 24.36 2.77
N LEU A 167 -9.10 23.50 3.00
CA LEU A 167 -10.32 23.36 2.18
C LEU A 167 -10.11 22.91 0.73
N ALA A 168 -8.89 22.51 0.34
CA ALA A 168 -8.67 21.87 -0.96
C ALA A 168 -9.55 20.63 -1.13
N GLU A 169 -10.13 20.45 -2.30
CA GLU A 169 -11.03 19.36 -2.64
C GLU A 169 -10.21 18.17 -3.17
N ILE A 170 -10.12 17.08 -2.41
CA ILE A 170 -9.24 15.95 -2.73
C ILE A 170 -10.07 14.74 -3.15
N ALA A 171 -9.88 14.27 -4.38
CA ALA A 171 -10.48 13.04 -4.86
C ALA A 171 -9.63 11.81 -4.45
N LEU A 172 -10.30 10.78 -3.93
CA LEU A 172 -9.67 9.53 -3.51
C LEU A 172 -10.49 8.34 -4.03
N PHE A 173 -9.99 7.62 -5.04
CA PHE A 173 -10.76 6.60 -5.77
C PHE A 173 -10.06 5.22 -5.82
N GLY A 174 -10.87 4.16 -5.94
CA GLY A 174 -10.42 2.77 -6.03
C GLY A 174 -10.59 2.04 -4.70
N ARG A 175 -9.62 1.21 -4.27
CA ARG A 175 -9.71 0.39 -3.05
C ARG A 175 -9.45 1.19 -1.77
N VAL A 176 -10.14 2.32 -1.61
CA VAL A 176 -9.96 3.28 -0.52
C VAL A 176 -10.36 2.69 0.83
N SER A 177 -9.45 2.73 1.81
CA SER A 177 -9.75 2.28 3.18
C SER A 177 -10.54 3.34 3.96
N PRO A 178 -11.57 2.96 4.74
CA PRO A 178 -12.23 3.87 5.67
C PRO A 178 -11.25 4.53 6.65
N VAL A 179 -10.19 3.82 7.04
CA VAL A 179 -9.13 4.33 7.92
C VAL A 179 -8.41 5.51 7.27
N SER A 180 -8.16 5.45 5.96
CA SER A 180 -7.50 6.55 5.24
C SER A 180 -8.36 7.80 5.19
N VAL A 181 -9.67 7.66 4.93
CA VAL A 181 -10.59 8.80 4.96
C VAL A 181 -10.66 9.40 6.36
N SER A 182 -10.78 8.56 7.40
CA SER A 182 -10.78 9.02 8.79
C SER A 182 -9.49 9.77 9.14
N HIS A 183 -8.34 9.23 8.76
CA HIS A 183 -7.04 9.84 9.03
C HIS A 183 -6.89 11.18 8.32
N LEU A 184 -7.25 11.26 7.04
CA LEU A 184 -7.19 12.51 6.29
C LEU A 184 -8.09 13.60 6.89
N ASN A 185 -9.28 13.24 7.39
CA ASN A 185 -10.19 14.17 8.06
C ASN A 185 -9.63 14.68 9.41
N THR A 186 -8.79 13.90 10.09
CA THR A 186 -8.17 14.30 11.36
C THR A 186 -6.84 15.03 11.16
N THR A 187 -6.14 14.77 10.07
CA THR A 187 -4.78 15.28 9.81
C THR A 187 -4.79 16.53 8.93
N THR A 188 -5.76 16.64 8.02
CA THR A 188 -5.85 17.76 7.06
C THR A 188 -7.12 18.57 7.28
N ARG A 189 -7.17 19.77 6.70
CA ARG A 189 -8.39 20.58 6.57
C ARG A 189 -9.02 20.48 5.18
N CYS A 190 -8.61 19.50 4.38
CA CYS A 190 -9.10 19.27 3.03
C CYS A 190 -10.54 18.74 3.06
N ARG A 191 -11.26 18.92 1.95
CA ARG A 191 -12.57 18.30 1.72
C ARG A 191 -12.38 17.04 0.90
N ILE A 192 -12.55 15.88 1.55
CA ILE A 192 -12.26 14.58 0.94
C ILE A 192 -13.49 14.06 0.18
N ARG A 193 -13.30 13.77 -1.11
CA ARG A 193 -14.26 13.10 -2.00
C ARG A 193 -13.79 11.67 -2.25
N ALA A 194 -14.19 10.77 -1.37
CA ALA A 194 -13.81 9.37 -1.46
C ALA A 194 -14.87 8.54 -2.19
N PHE A 195 -14.43 7.70 -3.12
CA PHE A 195 -15.24 6.61 -3.67
C PHE A 195 -14.49 5.30 -3.47
N SER A 196 -14.96 4.50 -2.51
CA SER A 196 -14.36 3.21 -2.16
C SER A 196 -15.10 2.09 -2.90
N GLU A 197 -14.35 1.33 -3.68
CA GLU A 197 -14.83 0.21 -4.48
C GLU A 197 -13.82 -0.94 -4.47
N GLU A 198 -14.31 -2.16 -4.67
CA GLU A 198 -13.46 -3.36 -4.82
C GLU A 198 -12.47 -3.62 -3.64
N ARG A 199 -12.79 -3.19 -2.41
CA ARG A 199 -12.02 -3.60 -1.22
C ARG A 199 -11.97 -5.13 -1.13
N GLY A 200 -10.76 -5.69 -1.06
CA GLY A 200 -10.56 -7.14 -1.10
C GLY A 200 -10.61 -7.76 -2.50
N MET A 201 -10.53 -6.96 -3.57
CA MET A 201 -10.61 -7.41 -4.98
C MET A 201 -9.88 -8.73 -5.26
N ARG A 202 -8.61 -8.83 -4.83
CA ARG A 202 -7.76 -10.02 -5.02
C ARG A 202 -8.25 -11.23 -4.22
N ALA A 203 -8.63 -11.02 -2.95
CA ALA A 203 -9.16 -12.09 -2.10
C ALA A 203 -10.46 -12.68 -2.65
N PHE A 204 -11.27 -11.87 -3.36
CA PHE A 204 -12.49 -12.32 -4.02
C PHE A 204 -12.29 -12.75 -5.48
N GLY A 205 -11.05 -12.80 -5.98
CA GLY A 205 -10.73 -13.20 -7.36
C GLY A 205 -11.31 -12.27 -8.43
N ARG A 206 -11.52 -10.99 -8.10
CA ARG A 206 -12.04 -9.95 -9.01
C ARG A 206 -10.94 -9.15 -9.69
N ASP A 207 -9.69 -9.40 -9.34
CA ASP A 207 -8.48 -8.83 -9.95
C ASP A 207 -8.12 -9.50 -11.29
N VAL A 208 -9.15 -9.90 -12.04
CA VAL A 208 -9.07 -10.49 -13.36
C VAL A 208 -9.71 -9.55 -14.39
N PRO A 209 -9.35 -9.64 -15.68
CA PRO A 209 -9.99 -8.86 -16.73
C PRO A 209 -11.52 -8.95 -16.71
N GLY A 210 -12.21 -7.82 -16.52
CA GLY A 210 -13.67 -7.70 -16.46
C GLY A 210 -14.28 -8.12 -15.11
N GLY A 211 -13.45 -8.46 -14.12
CA GLY A 211 -13.86 -8.97 -12.81
C GLY A 211 -14.38 -7.89 -11.87
N ALA A 212 -13.80 -6.70 -11.92
CA ALA A 212 -14.20 -5.57 -11.11
C ALA A 212 -15.56 -4.99 -11.56
N ARG A 213 -16.27 -4.37 -10.62
CA ARG A 213 -17.55 -3.68 -10.83
C ARG A 213 -17.37 -2.22 -10.43
N SER A 214 -16.78 -1.45 -11.34
CA SER A 214 -16.47 -0.05 -11.07
C SER A 214 -17.52 0.92 -11.58
N LEU A 215 -18.08 1.74 -10.69
CA LEU A 215 -18.94 2.85 -11.10
C LEU A 215 -18.10 3.96 -11.73
N ILE A 216 -16.93 4.28 -11.17
CA ILE A 216 -16.00 5.26 -11.71
C ILE A 216 -15.51 4.82 -13.09
N GLY A 217 -15.09 3.57 -13.24
CA GLY A 217 -14.71 2.99 -14.53
C GLY A 217 -15.84 3.07 -15.56
N ARG A 218 -17.07 2.70 -15.16
CA ARG A 218 -18.25 2.78 -16.05
C ARG A 218 -18.59 4.21 -16.46
N LEU A 219 -18.45 5.19 -15.56
CA LEU A 219 -18.66 6.60 -15.87
C LEU A 219 -17.57 7.09 -16.83
N ALA A 220 -16.31 6.75 -16.56
CA ALA A 220 -15.17 7.13 -17.39
C ALA A 220 -15.28 6.58 -18.82
N GLU A 221 -15.68 5.31 -19.00
CA GLU A 221 -15.97 4.73 -20.32
C GLU A 221 -17.10 5.45 -21.05
N ARG A 222 -18.14 5.88 -20.31
CA ARG A 222 -19.33 6.51 -20.90
C ARG A 222 -19.04 7.92 -21.43
N VAL A 223 -18.21 8.70 -20.73
CA VAL A 223 -17.90 10.08 -21.12
C VAL A 223 -16.58 10.21 -21.90
N GLY A 224 -15.74 9.17 -21.85
CA GLY A 224 -14.37 9.19 -22.36
C GLY A 224 -13.37 9.72 -21.31
N PHE A 225 -12.17 9.15 -21.25
CA PHE A 225 -11.22 9.43 -20.16
C PHE A 225 -10.81 10.90 -20.06
N ARG A 226 -10.63 11.58 -21.20
CA ARG A 226 -10.31 13.03 -21.21
C ARG A 226 -11.41 13.86 -20.56
N GLN A 227 -12.67 13.58 -20.91
CA GLN A 227 -13.80 14.29 -20.31
C GLN A 227 -13.96 13.93 -18.83
N PHE A 228 -13.74 12.66 -18.46
CA PHE A 228 -13.76 12.23 -17.07
C PHE A 228 -12.77 13.02 -16.19
N PHE A 229 -11.51 13.18 -16.63
CA PHE A 229 -10.53 13.98 -15.89
C PHE A 229 -10.83 15.48 -15.90
N ALA A 230 -11.47 16.00 -16.97
CA ALA A 230 -11.97 17.38 -16.99
C ALA A 230 -13.11 17.58 -15.97
N ASP A 231 -14.06 16.65 -15.89
CA ASP A 231 -15.15 16.65 -14.91
C ASP A 231 -14.62 16.48 -13.48
N LEU A 232 -13.58 15.66 -13.28
CA LEU A 232 -12.90 15.53 -12.00
C LEU A 232 -12.25 16.85 -11.58
N SER A 233 -11.57 17.51 -12.52
CA SER A 233 -10.94 18.83 -12.32
C SER A 233 -11.95 19.94 -11.98
N TRP A 234 -13.21 19.78 -12.36
CA TRP A 234 -14.27 20.74 -11.99
C TRP A 234 -14.61 20.67 -10.49
N CYS A 235 -14.41 19.54 -9.82
CA CYS A 235 -14.81 19.33 -8.43
C CYS A 235 -13.67 18.92 -7.49
N SER A 236 -12.42 18.97 -7.92
CA SER A 236 -11.26 18.55 -7.13
C SER A 236 -10.04 19.37 -7.51
N ASP A 237 -9.14 19.59 -6.57
CA ASP A 237 -7.86 20.26 -6.73
C ASP A 237 -6.70 19.26 -6.89
N ALA A 238 -6.89 18.01 -6.42
CA ALA A 238 -5.97 16.90 -6.65
C ALA A 238 -6.71 15.55 -6.61
N ALA A 239 -6.11 14.51 -7.19
CA ALA A 239 -6.66 13.16 -7.13
C ALA A 239 -5.60 12.10 -6.83
N PHE A 240 -5.97 11.13 -5.98
CA PHE A 240 -5.20 9.91 -5.72
C PHE A 240 -6.04 8.71 -6.15
N ILE A 241 -5.56 7.95 -7.12
CA ILE A 241 -6.34 6.90 -7.77
C ILE A 241 -5.60 5.57 -7.75
N ASP A 242 -6.21 4.58 -7.10
CA ASP A 242 -5.82 3.19 -7.25
C ASP A 242 -6.35 2.65 -8.59
N SER A 243 -5.50 2.71 -9.62
CA SER A 243 -5.88 2.46 -11.01
C SER A 243 -6.22 0.99 -11.30
N ARG A 244 -5.91 0.07 -10.37
CA ARG A 244 -6.10 -1.38 -10.56
C ARG A 244 -7.57 -1.73 -10.72
N VAL A 245 -8.45 -0.99 -10.05
CA VAL A 245 -9.89 -1.17 -10.18
C VAL A 245 -10.37 -0.79 -11.58
N CYS A 246 -9.86 0.32 -12.11
CA CYS A 246 -10.16 0.77 -13.47
C CYS A 246 -9.68 -0.27 -14.49
N PHE A 247 -8.44 -0.76 -14.37
CA PHE A 247 -7.91 -1.77 -15.31
C PHE A 247 -8.68 -3.08 -15.29
N ALA A 248 -8.99 -3.60 -14.10
CA ALA A 248 -9.82 -4.80 -13.97
C ALA A 248 -11.22 -4.56 -14.55
N HIS A 249 -11.81 -3.38 -14.36
CA HIS A 249 -13.12 -3.03 -14.94
C HIS A 249 -13.07 -2.98 -16.48
N LEU A 250 -12.04 -2.36 -17.05
CA LEU A 250 -11.84 -2.23 -18.50
C LEU A 250 -11.54 -3.55 -19.22
N GLY A 251 -11.37 -4.66 -18.49
CA GLY A 251 -10.93 -5.91 -19.10
C GLY A 251 -9.46 -5.91 -19.50
N ALA A 252 -8.65 -5.02 -18.92
CA ALA A 252 -7.23 -4.94 -19.24
C ALA A 252 -6.46 -6.05 -18.51
N ALA A 253 -5.83 -6.94 -19.27
CA ALA A 253 -4.96 -7.99 -18.76
C ALA A 253 -3.51 -7.49 -18.65
N LEU A 254 -3.28 -6.48 -17.80
CA LEU A 254 -1.97 -5.87 -17.63
C LEU A 254 -1.08 -6.70 -16.71
N ASP A 255 0.17 -6.91 -17.11
CA ASP A 255 1.18 -7.49 -16.22
C ASP A 255 1.70 -6.50 -15.16
N ALA A 256 2.73 -6.86 -14.40
CA ALA A 256 3.32 -5.95 -13.42
C ALA A 256 4.02 -4.75 -14.08
N GLU A 257 4.76 -4.97 -15.17
CA GLU A 257 5.52 -3.93 -15.87
C GLU A 257 4.57 -2.89 -16.47
N GLU A 258 3.47 -3.30 -17.10
CA GLU A 258 2.47 -2.39 -17.65
C GLU A 258 1.73 -1.60 -16.56
N ARG A 259 1.42 -2.23 -15.42
CA ARG A 259 0.83 -1.51 -14.27
C ARG A 259 1.78 -0.47 -13.71
N PHE A 260 3.07 -0.81 -13.57
CA PHE A 260 4.10 0.12 -13.11
C PHE A 260 4.37 1.23 -14.13
N ALA A 261 4.33 0.92 -15.43
CA ALA A 261 4.38 1.93 -16.47
C ALA A 261 3.23 2.93 -16.34
N SER A 262 2.01 2.46 -16.05
CA SER A 262 0.90 3.39 -15.77
C SER A 262 1.13 4.25 -14.54
N ASP A 263 1.66 3.69 -13.45
CA ASP A 263 1.97 4.46 -12.23
C ASP A 263 2.92 5.62 -12.52
N LEU A 264 3.88 5.36 -13.40
CA LEU A 264 4.91 6.31 -13.82
C LEU A 264 4.46 7.24 -14.95
N PHE A 265 3.20 7.17 -15.40
CA PHE A 265 2.67 7.89 -16.57
C PHE A 265 3.45 7.61 -17.87
N LEU A 266 3.91 6.38 -18.06
CA LEU A 266 4.54 5.88 -19.28
C LEU A 266 3.49 5.16 -20.12
N TRP A 267 2.42 5.86 -20.51
CA TRP A 267 1.28 5.28 -21.23
C TRP A 267 1.69 4.62 -22.54
N GLU A 268 2.80 5.05 -23.14
CA GLU A 268 3.37 4.48 -24.36
C GLU A 268 3.85 3.03 -24.19
N ARG A 269 4.03 2.59 -22.93
CA ARG A 269 4.43 1.22 -22.56
C ARG A 269 3.26 0.35 -22.09
N VAL A 270 2.03 0.87 -22.12
CA VAL A 270 0.83 0.13 -21.74
C VAL A 270 0.16 -0.41 -23.00
N GLY A 271 0.12 -1.73 -23.17
CA GLY A 271 -0.37 -2.38 -24.39
C GLY A 271 -1.89 -2.31 -24.57
N HIS A 272 -2.66 -2.31 -23.48
CA HIS A 272 -4.11 -2.19 -23.55
C HIS A 272 -4.55 -0.75 -23.87
N ALA A 273 -5.18 -0.54 -25.03
CA ALA A 273 -5.53 0.79 -25.54
C ALA A 273 -6.34 1.65 -24.54
N GLY A 274 -7.36 1.09 -23.90
CA GLY A 274 -8.17 1.82 -22.92
C GLY A 274 -7.38 2.17 -21.64
N ALA A 275 -6.42 1.33 -21.25
CA ALA A 275 -5.60 1.61 -20.08
C ALA A 275 -4.55 2.68 -20.41
N ALA A 276 -3.91 2.60 -21.58
CA ALA A 276 -3.02 3.63 -22.09
C ALA A 276 -3.73 4.98 -22.23
N GLU A 277 -4.95 5.01 -22.76
CA GLU A 277 -5.76 6.23 -22.87
C GLU A 277 -6.12 6.80 -21.49
N PHE A 278 -6.52 5.95 -20.53
CA PHE A 278 -6.76 6.36 -19.15
C PHE A 278 -5.50 6.99 -18.52
N THR A 279 -4.35 6.31 -18.62
CA THR A 279 -3.07 6.81 -18.08
C THR A 279 -2.68 8.13 -18.72
N HIS A 280 -2.81 8.25 -20.04
CA HIS A 280 -2.49 9.48 -20.77
C HIS A 280 -3.45 10.62 -20.41
N ALA A 281 -4.76 10.35 -20.30
CA ALA A 281 -5.72 11.37 -19.88
C ALA A 281 -5.47 11.84 -18.44
N ALA A 282 -5.07 10.95 -17.54
CA ALA A 282 -4.62 11.32 -16.20
C ALA A 282 -3.35 12.18 -16.26
N ALA A 283 -2.40 11.83 -17.15
CA ALA A 283 -1.19 12.59 -17.41
C ALA A 283 -1.48 13.98 -18.03
N GLU A 284 -2.61 14.20 -18.68
CA GLU A 284 -2.97 15.50 -19.28
C GLU A 284 -3.99 16.30 -18.44
N SER A 285 -4.40 15.75 -17.28
CA SER A 285 -5.33 16.40 -16.36
C SER A 285 -4.84 17.78 -15.93
N ALA A 286 -5.79 18.73 -15.81
CA ALA A 286 -5.52 20.08 -15.34
C ALA A 286 -5.14 20.13 -13.84
N ILE A 287 -5.61 19.15 -13.07
CA ILE A 287 -5.24 18.97 -11.66
C ILE A 287 -4.17 17.89 -11.53
N PRO A 288 -3.30 17.98 -10.50
CA PRO A 288 -2.36 16.90 -10.19
C PRO A 288 -3.10 15.61 -9.83
N VAL A 289 -2.81 14.56 -10.59
CA VAL A 289 -3.31 13.20 -10.37
C VAL A 289 -2.12 12.31 -10.03
N ALA A 290 -2.21 11.58 -8.93
CA ALA A 290 -1.31 10.49 -8.61
C ALA A 290 -1.98 9.15 -8.94
N LEU A 291 -1.29 8.32 -9.73
CA LEU A 291 -1.71 6.95 -10.03
C LEU A 291 -0.85 5.96 -9.25
N GLY A 292 -1.47 4.89 -8.77
CA GLY A 292 -0.77 3.87 -7.99
C GLY A 292 -1.64 2.66 -7.68
N GLY A 293 -1.11 1.79 -6.82
CA GLY A 293 -1.83 0.66 -6.28
C GLY A 293 -2.67 0.99 -5.05
N HIS A 294 -3.01 -0.06 -4.29
CA HIS A 294 -3.75 0.10 -3.04
C HIS A 294 -2.97 0.90 -2.01
N CYS A 295 -1.64 0.77 -1.93
CA CYS A 295 -0.81 1.54 -0.99
C CYS A 295 -1.04 3.05 -1.15
N LEU A 296 -1.06 3.58 -2.39
CA LEU A 296 -1.32 5.00 -2.66
C LEU A 296 -2.59 5.51 -1.96
N VAL A 297 -3.69 4.77 -2.02
CA VAL A 297 -4.99 5.18 -1.42
C VAL A 297 -5.22 4.63 0.00
N SER A 298 -4.18 4.03 0.59
CA SER A 298 -4.19 3.51 1.96
C SER A 298 -3.11 4.18 2.82
N GLY A 299 -1.97 3.54 3.05
CA GLY A 299 -0.84 4.10 3.81
C GLY A 299 -0.17 5.28 3.11
N GLY A 300 -0.11 5.28 1.77
CA GLY A 300 0.60 6.27 0.98
C GLY A 300 0.04 7.68 1.13
N VAL A 301 -1.25 7.90 0.84
CA VAL A 301 -1.90 9.22 1.00
C VAL A 301 -1.84 9.72 2.44
N ARG A 302 -1.84 8.82 3.43
CA ARG A 302 -1.68 9.18 4.84
C ARG A 302 -0.27 9.65 5.16
N ALA A 303 0.75 8.99 4.61
CA ALA A 303 2.14 9.42 4.73
C ALA A 303 2.36 10.80 4.10
N LEU A 304 1.77 11.05 2.93
CA LEU A 304 1.78 12.37 2.28
C LEU A 304 1.09 13.44 3.13
N ALA A 305 -0.10 13.14 3.69
CA ALA A 305 -0.80 14.07 4.55
C ALA A 305 0.00 14.41 5.83
N VAL A 306 0.59 13.40 6.48
CA VAL A 306 1.46 13.63 7.65
C VAL A 306 2.62 14.54 7.26
N ARG A 307 3.27 14.30 6.12
CA ARG A 307 4.38 15.13 5.62
C ARG A 307 3.98 16.61 5.53
N GLU A 308 2.86 16.92 4.87
CA GLU A 308 2.45 18.33 4.69
C GLU A 308 2.05 19.03 6.00
N HIS A 309 1.67 18.27 7.03
CA HIS A 309 1.22 18.80 8.31
C HIS A 309 2.23 18.61 9.46
N ARG A 310 3.47 18.18 9.17
CA ARG A 310 4.56 18.12 10.16
C ARG A 310 4.84 19.53 10.68
N GLY A 311 4.31 19.83 11.88
CA GLY A 311 4.45 21.10 12.58
C GLY A 311 3.12 21.75 13.01
N ASN A 312 1.97 21.29 12.50
CA ASN A 312 0.67 21.95 12.69
C ASN A 312 -0.50 20.98 13.03
N VAL A 313 -0.22 19.88 13.72
CA VAL A 313 -1.30 19.06 14.32
C VAL A 313 -1.58 19.63 15.72
N LEU A 314 -2.56 20.53 15.79
CA LEU A 314 -3.14 21.03 17.05
C LEU A 314 -4.07 19.98 17.68
#